data_AF-A0A383C5A4-F1
#
_entry.id   AF-A0A383C5A4-F1
#
_cell.length_a   1.000
_cell.length_b   1.000
_cell.length_c   1.000
_cell.angle_alpha   90.00
_cell.angle_beta   90.00
_cell.angle_gamma   90.00
#
_symmetry.space_group_name_H-M   'P 1'
#
loop_
_entity.id
_entity.type
_entity.pdbx_description
1 polymer ?
#
loop_
_entity_poly.entity_id
_entity_poly.type
_entity_poly.pdbx_seq_one_letter_code
_entity_poly.pdbx_strand_id
1 'polypeptide(L)'
;WVDRFNTQSIRARLAPAIDAPFDPESEVVIYEHPNPTEGDVNKDGALGLSVWSFGLPYADLLPDGDVLVVYYAGSEEAMDVCWARLRAG
;
A
#
# COMPACT_ATOMS: atom_id res chain seq x y z
N TRP A 1 0.27 1.70 -5.01
CA TRP A 1 0.44 0.31 -5.48
C TRP A 1 0.73 -0.59 -4.29
N VAL A 2 0.44 -1.90 -4.40
CA VAL A 2 0.70 -2.85 -3.31
C VAL A 2 1.87 -3.74 -3.69
N ASP A 3 2.96 -3.67 -2.92
CA ASP A 3 4.12 -4.53 -3.07
C ASP A 3 3.98 -5.74 -2.17
N ARG A 4 3.29 -6.76 -2.66
CA ARG A 4 2.89 -7.87 -1.80
C ARG A 4 4.02 -8.84 -1.49
N PHE A 5 4.91 -9.08 -2.44
CA PHE A 5 5.84 -10.21 -2.38
C PHE A 5 7.30 -9.81 -2.22
N ASN A 6 7.62 -8.52 -2.32
CA ASN A 6 9.00 -8.05 -2.17
C ASN A 6 9.17 -7.30 -0.85
N THR A 7 8.47 -6.16 -0.67
CA THR A 7 8.57 -5.35 0.56
C THR A 7 7.34 -5.40 1.47
N GLN A 8 6.33 -6.21 1.13
CA GLN A 8 5.08 -6.37 1.89
C GLN A 8 4.47 -5.04 2.36
N SER A 9 4.25 -4.13 1.41
CA SER A 9 3.90 -2.74 1.71
C SER A 9 2.86 -2.15 0.76
N ILE A 10 2.28 -1.03 1.15
CA ILE A 10 1.49 -0.15 0.28
C ILE A 10 2.31 1.12 0.06
N ARG A 11 2.48 1.51 -1.21
CA ARG A 11 3.34 2.64 -1.62
C ARG A 11 2.61 3.57 -2.59
N ALA A 12 3.02 4.82 -2.67
CA ALA A 12 2.56 5.77 -3.67
C ALA A 12 3.74 6.46 -4.35
N ARG A 13 3.55 6.86 -5.61
CA ARG A 13 4.47 7.68 -6.42
C ARG A 13 3.64 8.65 -7.25
N LEU A 14 4.21 9.79 -7.58
CA LEU A 14 3.62 10.78 -8.46
C LEU A 14 4.04 10.51 -9.91
N ALA A 15 3.11 10.77 -10.84
CA ALA A 15 3.41 10.92 -12.26
C ALA A 15 2.97 12.33 -12.68
N PRO A 16 3.78 13.07 -13.46
CA PRO A 16 3.44 14.44 -13.85
C PRO A 16 2.27 14.51 -14.85
N ALA A 17 1.93 13.40 -15.50
CA ALA A 17 0.77 13.25 -16.39
C ALA A 17 0.30 11.78 -16.39
N ILE A 18 -0.90 11.52 -16.94
CA ILE A 18 -1.54 10.19 -16.91
C ILE A 18 -0.74 9.10 -17.67
N ASP A 19 0.04 9.50 -18.66
CA ASP A 19 0.86 8.66 -19.54
C ASP A 19 2.37 8.81 -19.28
N ALA A 20 2.75 9.65 -18.31
CA ALA A 20 4.14 9.86 -17.94
C ALA A 20 4.64 8.76 -16.99
N PRO A 21 5.96 8.49 -16.97
CA PRO A 21 6.54 7.59 -15.98
C PRO A 21 6.35 8.14 -14.56
N PHE A 22 6.23 7.23 -13.59
CA PHE A 22 6.27 7.58 -12.18
C PHE A 22 7.65 8.09 -11.79
N ASP A 23 7.72 9.19 -11.04
CA ASP A 23 8.93 9.69 -10.44
C ASP A 23 9.36 8.77 -9.28
N PRO A 24 10.51 8.07 -9.37
CA PRO A 24 10.97 7.19 -8.31
C PRO A 24 11.32 7.95 -7.01
N GLU A 25 11.76 9.20 -7.11
CA GLU A 25 12.14 10.01 -5.94
C GLU A 25 10.91 10.50 -5.15
N SER A 26 9.73 10.46 -5.77
CA SER A 26 8.46 10.78 -5.12
C SER A 26 7.87 9.63 -4.29
N GLU A 27 8.56 8.48 -4.21
CA GLU A 27 8.02 7.32 -3.51
C GLU A 27 7.84 7.56 -2.02
N VAL A 28 6.65 7.21 -1.53
CA VAL A 28 6.34 7.15 -0.11
C VAL A 28 5.75 5.79 0.26
N VAL A 29 6.10 5.31 1.45
CA VAL A 29 5.49 4.13 2.07
C VAL A 29 4.27 4.58 2.87
N ILE A 30 3.10 4.06 2.50
CA ILE A 30 1.82 4.30 3.20
C ILE A 30 1.67 3.32 4.37
N TYR A 31 2.07 2.06 4.15
CA TYR A 31 1.97 0.99 5.12
C TYR A 31 3.08 -0.03 4.89
N GLU A 32 3.66 -0.55 5.97
CA GLU A 32 4.60 -1.66 5.97
C GLU A 32 4.02 -2.78 6.84
N HIS A 33 3.97 -4.01 6.31
CA HIS A 33 3.46 -5.14 7.06
C HIS A 33 4.42 -5.46 8.23
N PRO A 34 3.95 -5.44 9.50
CA PRO A 34 4.85 -5.44 10.65
C PRO A 34 5.48 -6.81 10.94
N ASN A 35 4.89 -7.91 10.47
CA ASN A 35 5.31 -9.27 10.83
C ASN A 35 5.43 -10.20 9.61
N PRO A 36 6.30 -9.88 8.64
CA PRO A 36 6.47 -10.70 7.45
C PRO A 36 7.03 -12.09 7.82
N THR A 37 6.50 -13.14 7.19
CA THR A 37 6.97 -14.52 7.37
C THR A 37 7.62 -15.07 6.08
N GLU A 38 8.43 -16.11 6.20
CA GLU A 38 9.02 -16.80 5.03
C GLU A 38 7.94 -17.39 4.10
N GLY A 39 6.76 -17.72 4.62
CA GLY A 39 5.63 -18.21 3.83
C GLY A 39 5.01 -17.14 2.91
N ASP A 40 5.16 -15.87 3.26
CA ASP A 40 4.53 -14.74 2.53
C ASP A 40 5.20 -14.42 1.20
N VAL A 41 6.46 -14.82 1.02
CA VAL A 41 7.25 -14.54 -0.18
C VAL A 41 7.18 -15.66 -1.23
N ASN A 42 6.53 -16.79 -0.91
CA ASN A 42 6.35 -17.90 -1.84
C ASN A 42 5.24 -17.60 -2.86
N LYS A 43 5.65 -17.19 -4.07
CA LYS A 43 4.74 -16.86 -5.18
C LYS A 43 4.03 -18.09 -5.79
N ASP A 44 4.60 -19.28 -5.63
CA ASP A 44 4.07 -20.54 -6.19
C ASP A 44 2.94 -21.11 -5.33
N GLY A 45 2.80 -20.64 -4.09
CA GLY A 45 1.78 -21.06 -3.15
C GLY A 45 1.40 -19.93 -2.22
N ALA A 46 0.59 -18.98 -2.71
CA ALA A 46 -0.05 -17.93 -1.90
C ALA A 46 -1.06 -18.53 -0.89
N LEU A 47 -0.55 -19.36 0.01
CA LEU A 47 -1.26 -20.11 1.04
C LEU A 47 -1.09 -19.47 2.43
N GLY A 48 -0.13 -18.54 2.60
CA GLY A 48 -0.07 -17.68 3.78
C GLY A 48 -1.18 -16.65 3.73
N LEU A 49 -2.16 -16.74 4.64
CA LEU A 49 -3.25 -15.75 4.73
C LEU A 49 -2.72 -14.39 5.22
N SER A 50 -1.58 -14.38 5.92
CA SER A 50 -0.86 -13.19 6.36
C SER A 50 -0.51 -12.21 5.23
N VAL A 51 -0.09 -12.67 4.05
CA VAL A 51 0.20 -11.77 2.91
C VAL A 51 -1.04 -11.07 2.34
N TRP A 52 -2.22 -11.59 2.68
CA TRP A 52 -3.53 -11.04 2.33
C TRP A 52 -4.14 -10.19 3.44
N SER A 53 -3.40 -9.92 4.53
CA SER A 53 -3.85 -9.10 5.65
C SER A 53 -3.81 -7.58 5.38
N PHE A 54 -3.37 -7.15 4.19
CA PHE A 54 -3.35 -5.73 3.80
C PHE A 54 -3.53 -5.51 2.30
N GLY A 55 -4.15 -4.38 1.94
CA GLY A 55 -4.21 -3.93 0.56
C GLY A 55 -5.47 -3.18 0.20
N LEU A 56 -5.87 -3.33 -1.07
CA LEU A 56 -6.98 -2.62 -1.72
C LEU A 56 -7.01 -1.11 -1.40
N PRO A 57 -5.90 -0.38 -1.61
CA PRO A 57 -5.89 1.05 -1.37
C PRO A 57 -6.85 1.75 -2.36
N TYR A 58 -7.67 2.65 -1.82
CA TYR A 58 -8.47 3.61 -2.56
C TYR A 58 -7.97 5.02 -2.21
N ALA A 59 -7.79 5.87 -3.21
CA ALA A 59 -7.32 7.23 -3.03
C ALA A 59 -8.33 8.24 -3.57
N ASP A 60 -8.51 9.35 -2.85
CA ASP A 60 -9.36 10.46 -3.28
C ASP A 60 -8.74 11.82 -2.92
N LEU A 61 -9.08 12.85 -3.70
CA LEU A 61 -8.56 14.20 -3.53
C LEU A 61 -9.35 14.92 -2.44
N LEU A 62 -8.64 15.51 -1.48
CA LEU A 62 -9.22 16.38 -0.46
C LEU A 62 -9.34 17.83 -0.97
N PRO A 63 -10.26 18.64 -0.42
CA PRO A 63 -10.48 20.02 -0.87
C PRO A 63 -9.26 20.94 -0.80
N ASP A 64 -8.27 20.61 0.02
CA ASP A 64 -7.03 21.37 0.18
C ASP A 64 -5.89 20.87 -0.71
N GLY A 65 -6.16 19.91 -1.61
CA GLY A 65 -5.18 19.38 -2.56
C GLY A 65 -4.40 18.17 -2.03
N ASP A 66 -4.55 17.81 -0.75
CA ASP A 66 -3.99 16.57 -0.21
C ASP A 66 -4.73 15.35 -0.74
N VAL A 67 -4.15 14.16 -0.57
CA VAL A 67 -4.77 12.89 -0.96
C VAL A 67 -5.08 12.07 0.28
N LEU A 68 -6.34 11.67 0.44
CA LEU A 68 -6.72 10.62 1.38
C LEU A 68 -6.49 9.27 0.72
N VAL A 69 -5.80 8.36 1.42
CA VAL A 69 -5.70 6.96 1.02
C VAL A 69 -6.34 6.12 2.11
N VAL A 70 -7.37 5.36 1.75
CA VAL A 70 -8.01 4.37 2.62
C VAL A 70 -7.58 2.97 2.16
N TYR A 71 -7.26 2.09 3.09
CA TYR A 71 -6.85 0.72 2.82
C TYR A 71 -7.26 -0.18 3.98
N TYR A 72 -7.23 -1.50 3.81
CA TYR A 72 -7.32 -2.40 4.95
C TYR A 72 -5.94 -2.91 5.35
N ALA A 73 -5.75 -3.14 6.63
CA ALA A 73 -4.57 -3.77 7.20
C ALA A 73 -4.92 -4.47 8.52
N GLY A 74 -4.14 -5.46 8.94
CA GLY A 74 -4.33 -6.16 10.20
C GLY A 74 -3.59 -7.49 10.28
N SER A 75 -4.17 -8.44 11.00
CA SER A 75 -3.75 -9.84 11.05
C SER A 75 -4.75 -10.74 10.34
N GLU A 76 -4.50 -12.05 10.33
CA GLU A 76 -5.47 -13.04 9.87
C GLU A 76 -6.72 -13.09 10.75
N GLU A 77 -6.60 -12.77 12.05
CA GLU A 77 -7.74 -12.82 12.98
C GLU A 77 -8.60 -11.56 12.94
N ALA A 78 -8.02 -10.40 12.60
CA ALA A 78 -8.73 -9.12 12.56
C ALA A 78 -8.10 -8.15 11.57
N MET A 79 -8.95 -7.54 10.72
CA MET A 79 -8.58 -6.47 9.80
C MET A 79 -9.37 -5.20 10.14
N ASP A 80 -8.71 -4.06 10.02
CA ASP A 80 -9.31 -2.74 10.19
C ASP A 80 -9.26 -1.94 8.89
N VAL A 81 -10.13 -0.93 8.80
CA VAL A 81 -10.03 0.11 7.78
C VAL A 81 -9.07 1.18 8.30
N CYS A 82 -7.93 1.30 7.64
CA CYS A 82 -6.89 2.27 7.91
C CYS A 82 -6.94 3.43 6.91
N TRP A 83 -6.33 4.55 7.27
CA TRP A 83 -6.17 5.67 6.35
C TRP A 83 -4.84 6.37 6.55
N ALA A 84 -4.35 6.99 5.48
CA ALA A 84 -3.23 7.90 5.46
C ALA A 84 -3.59 9.16 4.68
N ARG A 85 -2.96 10.28 5.01
CA ARG A 85 -3.10 11.53 4.27
C ARG A 85 -1.75 11.93 3.70
N LEU A 86 -1.66 11.97 2.38
CA LEU A 86 -0.48 12.42 1.66
C LEU A 86 -0.59 13.92 1.43
N ARG A 87 0.43 14.67 1.86
CA ARG A 87 0.46 16.13 1.69
C ARG A 87 0.91 16.48 0.29
N ALA A 88 0.19 17.35 -0.40
CA ALA A 88 0.72 18.02 -1.57
C ALA A 88 1.83 18.98 -1.09
N GLY A 89 3.06 18.76 -1.57
CA GLY A 89 4.22 19.60 -1.25
C GLY A 89 4.12 21.00 -1.85
#